data_AF-B4IWL9-F1
#
_entry.id   AF-B4IWL9-F1
#
_cell.length_a   1.000
_cell.length_b   1.000
_cell.length_c   1.000
_cell.angle_alpha   90.00
_cell.angle_beta   90.00
_cell.angle_gamma   90.00
#
_symmetry.space_group_name_H-M   'P 1'
#
loop_
_entity.id
_entity.type
_entity.pdbx_description
1 polymer ?
#
loop_
_entity_poly.entity_id
_entity_poly.type
_entity_poly.pdbx_seq_one_letter_code
_entity_poly.pdbx_strand_id
1 'polypeptide(L)'
;MALALRVAYLAHASGTWNRWPQERRRLVRLASSNSIFSSKLKGCDSMPKLNYSTQEQPNAEKQTQTQPKPIPIPTIPPQIKRNVASEITSVGKVLYEAGWDEKKAKEQKTGIATNEKSTSEQKAEEPQKTKREQIRDNMQSKREQMRDNMQDYIFTRYFNYVKNYDKVLEKNFPKAMQLYRAFFVGVKDFFADMKRFLKVARIANDSPQGIRALNRQELELYMQMPRDMMKVAPALIGCSLPMVGYAFFPLVFWYPRIFLTPHFWTPDQRIDFQSYYMKRRLQCNKSVLRCLQAKLKSTAGHQNHADFQCILGQLGSGTHPTPEALIAVKDIFAEGPYSLLGMSRKHIKCLVNMHGLPSSLFKRHRLHEHAFLVHYMDMAITREGGVHNLNTSALRYSCNLRGLNSDNLNNEQMIEWLRNWVKVSTSIQAQHITLFLHLPILLGYNHPNNWKTIYCKEDS
;
A
#
# COMPACT_ATOMS: atom_id res chain seq x y z
N MET A 1 -6.40 -13.08 2.75
CA MET A 1 -7.38 -13.06 3.87
C MET A 1 -7.41 -14.39 4.62
N ALA A 2 -7.46 -15.54 3.94
CA ALA A 2 -7.28 -16.87 4.57
C ALA A 2 -5.93 -17.02 5.31
N LEU A 3 -4.87 -16.37 4.81
CA LEU A 3 -3.54 -16.36 5.44
C LEU A 3 -3.51 -15.51 6.73
N ALA A 4 -4.24 -14.38 6.76
CA ALA A 4 -4.38 -13.56 7.97
C ALA A 4 -5.25 -14.24 9.04
N LEU A 5 -6.27 -15.01 8.62
CA LEU A 5 -7.06 -15.84 9.53
C LEU A 5 -6.27 -17.06 10.02
N ARG A 6 -5.41 -17.67 9.19
CA ARG A 6 -4.47 -18.74 9.61
C ARG A 6 -3.43 -18.22 10.60
N VAL A 7 -2.89 -17.02 10.39
CA VAL A 7 -1.97 -16.39 11.33
C VAL A 7 -2.68 -16.02 12.64
N ALA A 8 -3.95 -15.57 12.59
CA ALA A 8 -4.76 -15.33 13.79
C ALA A 8 -5.11 -16.61 14.56
N TYR A 9 -5.38 -17.71 13.85
CA TYR A 9 -5.64 -19.02 14.44
C TYR A 9 -4.38 -19.63 15.08
N LEU A 10 -3.21 -19.51 14.41
CA LEU A 10 -1.92 -19.93 14.96
C LEU A 10 -1.48 -19.07 16.16
N ALA A 11 -1.85 -17.78 16.18
CA ALA A 11 -1.64 -16.89 17.33
C ALA A 11 -2.55 -17.26 18.53
N HIS A 12 -3.77 -17.75 18.26
CA HIS A 12 -4.69 -18.27 19.28
C HIS A 12 -4.18 -19.59 19.90
N ALA A 13 -3.53 -20.45 19.10
CA ALA A 13 -2.97 -21.72 19.58
C ALA A 13 -1.64 -21.56 20.36
N SER A 14 -0.94 -20.43 20.20
CA SER A 14 0.40 -20.19 20.79
C SER A 14 0.40 -19.28 22.03
N GLY A 15 -0.77 -18.94 22.60
CA GLY A 15 -0.85 -18.16 23.84
C GLY A 15 -0.39 -16.69 23.73
N THR A 16 -0.14 -16.17 22.53
CA THR A 16 0.41 -14.82 22.30
C THR A 16 -0.63 -13.69 22.38
N TRP A 17 -1.86 -13.99 22.83
CA TRP A 17 -2.99 -13.05 22.86
C TRP A 17 -2.80 -11.86 23.82
N ASN A 18 -1.84 -11.94 24.74
CA ASN A 18 -1.52 -10.85 25.67
C ASN A 18 -0.85 -9.62 25.03
N ARG A 19 -0.44 -9.71 23.75
CA ARG A 19 0.32 -8.66 23.05
C ARG A 19 -0.53 -7.64 22.28
N TRP A 20 -1.86 -7.70 22.38
CA TRP A 20 -2.76 -6.76 21.70
C TRP A 20 -3.21 -5.62 22.62
N PRO A 21 -3.27 -4.35 22.17
CA PRO A 21 -3.85 -3.26 22.94
C PRO A 21 -5.27 -3.60 23.43
N GLN A 22 -5.57 -3.30 24.70
CA GLN A 22 -6.85 -3.67 25.35
C GLN A 22 -8.09 -3.18 24.57
N GLU A 23 -8.00 -2.03 23.89
CA GLU A 23 -9.10 -1.48 23.09
C GLU A 23 -9.45 -2.35 21.88
N ARG A 24 -8.44 -2.92 21.21
CA ARG A 24 -8.66 -3.87 20.10
C ARG A 24 -9.27 -5.18 20.61
N ARG A 25 -8.92 -5.62 21.84
CA ARG A 25 -9.49 -6.81 22.48
C ARG A 25 -10.96 -6.62 22.88
N ARG A 26 -11.37 -5.43 23.35
CA ARG A 26 -12.76 -5.13 23.71
C ARG A 26 -13.69 -5.11 22.49
N LEU A 27 -13.24 -4.56 21.37
CA LEU A 27 -14.06 -4.48 20.14
C LEU A 27 -14.23 -5.82 19.43
N VAL A 28 -13.20 -6.68 19.44
CA VAL A 28 -13.32 -8.06 18.94
C VAL A 28 -14.29 -8.86 19.81
N ARG A 29 -14.23 -8.73 21.15
CA ARG A 29 -15.20 -9.37 22.06
C ARG A 29 -16.63 -8.93 21.77
N LEU A 30 -16.87 -7.63 21.64
CA LEU A 30 -18.21 -7.08 21.34
C LEU A 30 -18.73 -7.51 19.95
N ALA A 31 -17.84 -7.79 18.99
CA ALA A 31 -18.21 -8.31 17.68
C ALA A 31 -18.46 -9.83 17.68
N SER A 32 -17.75 -10.60 18.52
CA SER A 32 -17.91 -12.06 18.65
C SER A 32 -19.09 -12.47 19.53
N SER A 33 -19.55 -11.62 20.46
CA SER A 33 -20.70 -11.93 21.34
C SER A 33 -22.05 -11.98 20.61
N ASN A 34 -22.15 -11.49 19.37
CA ASN A 34 -23.40 -11.40 18.61
C ASN A 34 -23.59 -12.53 17.58
N SER A 35 -22.81 -13.62 17.62
CA SER A 35 -23.05 -14.81 16.77
C SER A 35 -23.79 -15.95 17.47
N ILE A 36 -24.25 -15.77 18.71
CA ILE A 36 -25.02 -16.79 19.44
C ILE A 36 -26.18 -16.10 20.18
N PHE A 37 -27.23 -15.70 19.45
CA PHE A 37 -28.62 -15.66 19.92
C PHE A 37 -29.50 -15.11 18.79
N SER A 38 -30.13 -16.00 18.01
CA SER A 38 -31.30 -15.65 17.22
C SER A 38 -32.04 -16.92 16.77
N SER A 39 -32.83 -17.50 17.68
CA SER A 39 -34.04 -18.23 17.30
C SER A 39 -34.95 -18.49 18.51
N LYS A 40 -35.96 -17.62 18.70
CA LYS A 40 -37.37 -17.94 19.06
C LYS A 40 -38.07 -16.72 19.69
N LEU A 41 -39.20 -16.30 19.09
CA LEU A 41 -40.52 -16.26 19.75
C LEU A 41 -41.64 -15.74 18.81
N LYS A 42 -42.86 -16.29 19.06
CA LYS A 42 -44.20 -16.18 18.42
C LYS A 42 -44.48 -17.32 17.40
N GLY A 43 -45.35 -18.31 17.61
CA GLY A 43 -46.69 -18.40 18.26
C GLY A 43 -47.76 -18.15 17.17
N CYS A 44 -48.63 -19.06 16.69
CA CYS A 44 -49.59 -19.94 17.38
C CYS A 44 -50.09 -21.10 16.47
N ASP A 45 -50.68 -22.12 17.10
CA ASP A 45 -51.69 -23.11 16.65
C ASP A 45 -51.42 -24.19 15.58
N SER A 46 -51.34 -25.44 16.07
CA SER A 46 -52.23 -26.61 15.75
C SER A 46 -51.47 -27.95 15.82
N MET A 47 -51.99 -28.84 16.68
CA MET A 47 -51.65 -30.27 16.85
C MET A 47 -52.38 -31.13 15.78
N PRO A 48 -52.16 -32.47 15.63
CA PRO A 48 -51.24 -33.37 16.35
C PRO A 48 -50.50 -34.45 15.48
N LYS A 49 -49.68 -35.26 16.20
CA LYS A 49 -49.61 -36.74 16.21
C LYS A 49 -48.47 -37.51 15.48
N LEU A 50 -47.97 -38.51 16.23
CA LEU A 50 -47.17 -39.71 15.93
C LEU A 50 -45.66 -39.52 15.63
N ASN A 51 -44.73 -40.41 16.00
CA ASN A 51 -44.58 -41.49 16.99
C ASN A 51 -43.17 -42.11 16.72
N TYR A 52 -42.40 -42.46 17.78
CA TYR A 52 -41.36 -43.52 17.85
C TYR A 52 -40.14 -43.44 16.88
N SER A 53 -38.92 -43.94 17.12
CA SER A 53 -38.20 -44.61 18.21
C SER A 53 -36.73 -44.80 17.74
N THR A 54 -35.76 -44.69 18.65
CA THR A 54 -34.62 -45.62 18.94
C THR A 54 -34.04 -46.44 17.75
N GLN A 55 -32.72 -46.58 17.51
CA GLN A 55 -31.72 -47.18 18.40
C GLN A 55 -30.32 -47.31 17.72
N GLU A 56 -29.27 -47.10 18.52
CA GLU A 56 -27.91 -47.71 18.62
C GLU A 56 -27.05 -48.16 17.40
N GLN A 57 -25.84 -47.55 17.29
CA GLN A 57 -24.44 -48.09 17.35
C GLN A 57 -24.11 -49.59 17.04
N PRO A 58 -22.81 -50.01 16.90
CA PRO A 58 -21.59 -49.39 16.32
C PRO A 58 -20.65 -50.37 15.51
N ASN A 59 -19.50 -49.84 15.04
CA ASN A 59 -18.16 -50.45 14.78
C ASN A 59 -17.92 -51.66 13.84
N ALA A 60 -16.94 -51.53 12.92
CA ALA A 60 -15.67 -52.29 12.89
C ALA A 60 -14.84 -52.08 11.59
N GLU A 61 -13.52 -52.17 11.72
CA GLU A 61 -12.44 -51.97 10.74
C GLU A 61 -12.21 -53.15 9.77
N LYS A 62 -11.60 -52.90 8.58
CA LYS A 62 -10.50 -53.75 8.01
C LYS A 62 -9.85 -53.18 6.73
N GLN A 63 -8.54 -53.40 6.63
CA GLN A 63 -7.61 -53.09 5.52
C GLN A 63 -7.57 -54.21 4.46
N THR A 64 -7.24 -53.94 3.19
CA THR A 64 -6.35 -54.79 2.35
C THR A 64 -5.84 -54.07 1.07
N GLN A 65 -4.62 -54.42 0.63
CA GLN A 65 -3.88 -54.01 -0.58
C GLN A 65 -4.19 -54.92 -1.80
N THR A 66 -3.95 -54.46 -3.05
CA THR A 66 -3.21 -55.18 -4.15
C THR A 66 -3.16 -54.39 -5.49
N GLN A 67 -2.08 -54.54 -6.27
CA GLN A 67 -1.92 -54.14 -7.70
C GLN A 67 -2.18 -55.33 -8.67
N PRO A 68 -2.31 -55.17 -10.02
CA PRO A 68 -1.16 -55.26 -10.99
C PRO A 68 -1.27 -54.48 -12.36
N LYS A 69 -0.18 -54.50 -13.18
CA LYS A 69 0.17 -53.91 -14.53
C LYS A 69 -0.41 -54.70 -15.79
N PRO A 70 -0.10 -54.47 -17.12
CA PRO A 70 0.55 -53.38 -17.95
C PRO A 70 -0.03 -53.01 -19.40
N ILE A 71 0.34 -51.81 -19.95
CA ILE A 71 0.75 -51.28 -21.33
C ILE A 71 -0.02 -51.66 -22.66
N PRO A 72 -0.33 -50.74 -23.64
CA PRO A 72 0.53 -50.31 -24.80
C PRO A 72 0.48 -48.81 -25.26
N ILE A 73 1.46 -48.43 -26.10
CA ILE A 73 1.94 -47.09 -26.57
C ILE A 73 1.18 -46.59 -27.84
N PRO A 74 1.19 -45.26 -28.15
CA PRO A 74 1.70 -44.84 -29.48
C PRO A 74 2.55 -43.54 -29.50
N THR A 75 3.30 -43.40 -30.59
CA THR A 75 4.42 -42.49 -30.98
C THR A 75 4.02 -41.17 -31.67
N ILE A 76 4.78 -40.07 -31.47
CA ILE A 76 4.78 -38.80 -32.26
C ILE A 76 6.23 -38.18 -32.28
N PRO A 77 6.67 -37.39 -33.32
CA PRO A 77 8.04 -37.33 -33.87
C PRO A 77 8.88 -36.07 -33.45
N PRO A 78 10.06 -35.74 -34.04
CA PRO A 78 11.24 -35.20 -33.32
C PRO A 78 11.24 -33.69 -33.04
N GLN A 79 11.87 -33.33 -31.92
CA GLN A 79 12.12 -31.97 -31.43
C GLN A 79 13.49 -31.45 -31.87
N ILE A 80 13.52 -30.30 -32.54
CA ILE A 80 14.72 -29.49 -32.78
C ILE A 80 15.11 -28.81 -31.45
N LYS A 81 16.21 -29.24 -30.82
CA LYS A 81 16.75 -28.59 -29.62
C LYS A 81 17.77 -27.52 -30.00
N ARG A 82 17.45 -26.25 -29.75
CA ARG A 82 18.45 -25.18 -29.54
C ARG A 82 18.40 -24.77 -28.07
N ASN A 83 19.40 -25.19 -27.30
CA ASN A 83 19.51 -24.95 -25.85
C ASN A 83 20.23 -23.61 -25.56
N VAL A 84 19.51 -22.50 -25.68
CA VAL A 84 19.98 -21.15 -25.30
C VAL A 84 20.27 -21.04 -23.78
N ALA A 85 19.67 -21.91 -22.97
CA ALA A 85 19.88 -21.94 -21.52
C ALA A 85 21.31 -22.37 -21.12
N SER A 86 22.02 -23.12 -21.95
CA SER A 86 23.38 -23.59 -21.63
C SER A 86 24.48 -22.53 -21.80
N GLU A 87 24.25 -21.52 -22.64
CA GLU A 87 25.18 -20.39 -22.84
C GLU A 87 25.07 -19.34 -21.71
N ILE A 88 23.87 -19.14 -21.15
CA ILE A 88 23.65 -18.16 -20.08
C ILE A 88 24.31 -18.60 -18.76
N THR A 89 24.32 -19.91 -18.48
CA THR A 89 25.02 -20.48 -17.31
C THR A 89 26.54 -20.46 -17.44
N SER A 90 27.08 -20.42 -18.65
CA SER A 90 28.53 -20.35 -18.90
C SER A 90 29.08 -18.95 -18.57
N VAL A 91 28.38 -17.89 -19.00
CA VAL A 91 28.81 -16.50 -18.79
C VAL A 91 28.71 -16.09 -17.31
N GLY A 92 27.67 -16.53 -16.61
CA GLY A 92 27.53 -16.29 -15.17
C GLY A 92 28.61 -16.97 -14.33
N LYS A 93 29.14 -18.11 -14.78
CA LYS A 93 30.21 -18.86 -14.10
C LYS A 93 31.57 -18.17 -14.27
N VAL A 94 31.87 -17.65 -15.47
CA VAL A 94 33.10 -16.89 -15.75
C VAL A 94 33.18 -15.60 -14.92
N LEU A 95 32.04 -14.92 -14.69
CA LEU A 95 31.98 -13.72 -13.85
C LEU A 95 32.12 -14.01 -12.34
N TYR A 96 31.80 -15.22 -11.89
CA TYR A 96 31.92 -15.62 -10.47
C TYR A 96 33.32 -16.17 -10.15
N GLU A 97 34.00 -16.79 -11.12
CA GLU A 97 35.37 -17.29 -10.98
C GLU A 97 36.44 -16.20 -11.19
N ALA A 98 36.12 -15.12 -11.91
CA ALA A 98 36.96 -13.92 -12.00
C ALA A 98 36.79 -13.02 -10.76
N GLY A 99 37.40 -13.45 -9.65
CA GLY A 99 37.39 -12.75 -8.36
C GLY A 99 37.86 -11.29 -8.44
N TRP A 100 37.06 -10.43 -7.84
CA TRP A 100 37.27 -8.99 -7.68
C TRP A 100 38.31 -8.73 -6.56
N ASP A 101 39.60 -8.67 -6.89
CA ASP A 101 40.66 -8.31 -5.94
C ASP A 101 41.16 -6.87 -6.15
N GLU A 102 40.73 -5.97 -5.27
CA GLU A 102 41.09 -4.53 -5.23
C GLU A 102 42.59 -4.26 -5.02
N LYS A 103 43.40 -5.27 -4.71
CA LYS A 103 44.82 -5.10 -4.35
C LYS A 103 45.80 -5.07 -5.53
N LYS A 104 45.41 -5.48 -6.74
CA LYS A 104 46.32 -5.43 -7.92
C LYS A 104 46.45 -4.04 -8.57
N ALA A 105 45.59 -3.08 -8.23
CA ALA A 105 45.57 -1.76 -8.86
C ALA A 105 46.62 -0.76 -8.33
N LYS A 106 47.42 -1.12 -7.32
CA LYS A 106 48.38 -0.20 -6.67
C LYS A 106 49.87 -0.45 -6.92
N GLU A 107 50.27 -1.53 -7.60
CA GLU A 107 51.71 -1.84 -7.78
C GLU A 107 52.29 -1.50 -9.17
N GLN A 108 51.49 -1.05 -10.14
CA GLN A 108 51.99 -0.64 -11.46
C GLN A 108 51.91 0.88 -11.68
N LYS A 109 52.54 1.65 -10.79
CA LYS A 109 52.90 3.05 -11.05
C LYS A 109 54.21 3.43 -10.34
N THR A 110 55.33 2.81 -10.73
CA THR A 110 56.67 3.37 -10.53
C THR A 110 57.69 2.51 -11.29
N GLY A 111 58.51 3.13 -12.14
CA GLY A 111 59.71 2.48 -12.71
C GLY A 111 60.03 2.91 -14.13
N ILE A 112 60.63 4.09 -14.28
CA ILE A 112 61.20 4.63 -15.52
C ILE A 112 62.69 4.21 -15.61
N ALA A 113 63.04 3.63 -16.76
CA ALA A 113 64.30 3.70 -17.54
C ALA A 113 65.65 3.08 -17.06
N THR A 114 66.46 2.76 -18.10
CA THR A 114 67.93 2.58 -18.21
C THR A 114 68.53 1.27 -17.72
N ASN A 115 69.63 0.73 -18.25
CA ASN A 115 70.31 0.74 -19.56
C ASN A 115 71.33 -0.44 -19.51
N GLU A 116 71.69 -1.00 -20.67
CA GLU A 116 72.95 -1.69 -21.03
C GLU A 116 73.78 -2.58 -20.05
N LYS A 117 74.12 -3.80 -20.54
CA LYS A 117 75.48 -4.32 -20.87
C LYS A 117 75.81 -5.75 -20.34
N SER A 118 75.97 -6.65 -21.33
CA SER A 118 76.92 -7.79 -21.47
C SER A 118 77.59 -8.45 -20.25
N THR A 119 77.57 -9.79 -20.16
CA THR A 119 78.65 -10.70 -20.66
C THR A 119 78.46 -12.16 -20.18
N SER A 120 78.81 -13.07 -21.09
CA SER A 120 79.28 -14.48 -20.98
C SER A 120 78.39 -15.63 -20.48
N GLU A 121 78.07 -16.50 -21.45
CA GLU A 121 78.33 -17.95 -21.50
C GLU A 121 77.78 -18.88 -20.39
N GLN A 122 76.89 -19.80 -20.79
CA GLN A 122 77.28 -21.19 -21.08
C GLN A 122 76.15 -21.96 -21.82
N LYS A 123 76.57 -22.75 -22.80
CA LYS A 123 75.78 -23.61 -23.70
C LYS A 123 75.12 -24.77 -22.95
N ALA A 124 73.85 -25.05 -23.28
CA ALA A 124 73.31 -26.41 -23.37
C ALA A 124 72.32 -26.46 -24.54
N GLU A 125 72.43 -27.50 -25.35
CA GLU A 125 71.78 -27.69 -26.65
C GLU A 125 70.26 -27.89 -26.54
N GLU A 126 69.49 -27.19 -27.38
CA GLU A 126 68.10 -27.50 -27.71
C GLU A 126 67.97 -27.68 -29.25
N PRO A 127 67.12 -28.61 -29.73
CA PRO A 127 67.09 -28.99 -31.14
C PRO A 127 66.53 -27.87 -32.03
N GLN A 128 67.21 -27.64 -33.16
CA GLN A 128 66.81 -26.69 -34.20
C GLN A 128 65.40 -27.02 -34.74
N LYS A 129 64.38 -26.27 -34.30
CA LYS A 129 63.09 -26.22 -35.00
C LYS A 129 63.27 -25.62 -36.39
N THR A 130 62.65 -26.26 -37.37
CA THR A 130 62.81 -25.92 -38.79
C THR A 130 62.26 -24.51 -39.05
N LYS A 131 62.86 -23.73 -39.96
CA LYS A 131 62.41 -22.36 -40.36
C LYS A 131 60.90 -22.30 -40.74
N ARG A 132 60.30 -23.43 -41.13
CA ARG A 132 58.86 -23.59 -41.39
C ARG A 132 57.98 -23.67 -40.14
N GLU A 133 58.50 -24.09 -38.99
CA GLU A 133 57.80 -24.13 -37.70
C GLU A 133 57.81 -22.76 -37.04
N GLN A 134 58.93 -22.03 -37.06
CA GLN A 134 58.99 -20.65 -36.56
C GLN A 134 58.04 -19.69 -37.30
N ILE A 135 57.88 -19.84 -38.62
CA ILE A 135 56.91 -19.06 -39.40
C ILE A 135 55.47 -19.44 -39.04
N ARG A 136 55.23 -20.72 -38.72
CA ARG A 136 53.91 -21.23 -38.31
C ARG A 136 53.53 -20.74 -36.91
N ASP A 137 54.46 -20.82 -35.96
CA ASP A 137 54.32 -20.36 -34.58
C ASP A 137 54.13 -18.84 -34.53
N ASN A 138 54.86 -18.06 -35.35
CA ASN A 138 54.69 -16.61 -35.45
C ASN A 138 53.35 -16.22 -36.12
N MET A 139 52.90 -16.96 -37.14
CA MET A 139 51.55 -16.77 -37.70
C MET A 139 50.44 -17.17 -36.71
N GLN A 140 50.65 -18.20 -35.90
CA GLN A 140 49.70 -18.67 -34.91
C GLN A 140 49.62 -17.69 -33.73
N SER A 141 50.75 -17.19 -33.24
CA SER A 141 50.84 -16.13 -32.24
C SER A 141 50.18 -14.82 -32.73
N LYS A 142 50.39 -14.42 -33.99
CA LYS A 142 49.68 -13.27 -34.59
C LYS A 142 48.17 -13.48 -34.67
N ARG A 143 47.71 -14.70 -34.98
CA ARG A 143 46.27 -15.03 -35.01
C ARG A 143 45.66 -15.03 -33.61
N GLU A 144 46.39 -15.51 -32.61
CA GLU A 144 45.97 -15.48 -31.21
C GLU A 144 45.91 -14.04 -30.69
N GLN A 145 46.93 -13.22 -30.96
CA GLN A 145 46.91 -11.78 -30.64
C GLN A 145 45.77 -11.03 -31.34
N MET A 146 45.50 -11.33 -32.62
CA MET A 146 44.35 -10.73 -33.32
C MET A 146 43.01 -11.15 -32.70
N ARG A 147 42.88 -12.40 -32.25
CA ARG A 147 41.68 -12.90 -31.59
C ARG A 147 41.48 -12.23 -30.23
N ASP A 148 42.53 -12.10 -29.43
CA ASP A 148 42.47 -11.50 -28.10
C ASP A 148 42.17 -10.00 -28.20
N ASN A 149 42.79 -9.29 -29.15
CA ASN A 149 42.47 -7.88 -29.44
C ASN A 149 41.03 -7.69 -29.95
N MET A 150 40.51 -8.64 -30.74
CA MET A 150 39.13 -8.60 -31.21
C MET A 150 38.13 -8.88 -30.08
N GLN A 151 38.44 -9.84 -29.20
CA GLN A 151 37.65 -10.12 -28.01
C GLN A 151 37.63 -8.90 -27.08
N ASP A 152 38.79 -8.31 -26.77
CA ASP A 152 38.90 -7.11 -25.95
C ASP A 152 38.16 -5.92 -26.55
N TYR A 153 38.17 -5.75 -27.88
CA TYR A 153 37.39 -4.73 -28.57
C TYR A 153 35.88 -4.97 -28.44
N ILE A 154 35.41 -6.21 -28.61
CA ILE A 154 34.00 -6.57 -28.46
C ILE A 154 33.55 -6.39 -27.01
N PHE A 155 34.35 -6.84 -26.04
CA PHE A 155 34.09 -6.65 -24.61
C PHE A 155 34.09 -5.17 -24.23
N THR A 156 35.05 -4.39 -24.71
CA THR A 156 35.12 -2.94 -24.46
C THR A 156 33.94 -2.20 -25.07
N ARG A 157 33.54 -2.55 -26.29
CA ARG A 157 32.38 -1.94 -26.97
C ARG A 157 31.07 -2.33 -26.29
N TYR A 158 30.91 -3.58 -25.89
CA TYR A 158 29.77 -4.06 -25.11
C TYR A 158 29.72 -3.36 -23.74
N PHE A 159 30.83 -3.30 -23.03
CA PHE A 159 30.91 -2.66 -21.72
C PHE A 159 30.66 -1.14 -21.81
N ASN A 160 31.17 -0.48 -22.85
CA ASN A 160 30.87 0.93 -23.12
C ASN A 160 29.41 1.15 -23.54
N TYR A 161 28.79 0.21 -24.26
CA TYR A 161 27.37 0.25 -24.56
C TYR A 161 26.51 0.06 -23.31
N VAL A 162 26.85 -0.90 -22.45
CA VAL A 162 26.19 -1.14 -21.15
C VAL A 162 26.35 0.08 -20.23
N LYS A 163 27.55 0.67 -20.15
CA LYS A 163 27.80 1.89 -19.36
C LYS A 163 27.06 3.12 -19.89
N ASN A 164 26.86 3.23 -21.20
CA ASN A 164 26.11 4.33 -21.82
C ASN A 164 24.64 3.96 -22.09
N TYR A 165 24.16 2.82 -21.60
CA TYR A 165 22.83 2.31 -21.89
C TYR A 165 21.75 3.26 -21.38
N ASP A 166 21.97 3.91 -20.22
CA ASP A 166 21.10 4.96 -19.69
C ASP A 166 20.93 6.13 -20.67
N LYS A 167 22.03 6.58 -21.30
CA LYS A 167 22.02 7.67 -22.30
C LYS A 167 21.33 7.26 -23.60
N VAL A 168 21.49 5.99 -24.00
CA VAL A 168 20.82 5.43 -25.18
C VAL A 168 19.31 5.27 -24.92
N LEU A 169 18.91 4.84 -23.72
CA LEU A 169 17.51 4.77 -23.31
C LEU A 169 16.87 6.16 -23.21
N GLU A 170 17.58 7.15 -22.66
CA GLU A 170 17.10 8.53 -22.57
C GLU A 170 16.82 9.13 -23.94
N LYS A 171 17.69 8.84 -24.92
CA LYS A 171 17.54 9.33 -26.30
C LYS A 171 16.39 8.66 -27.05
N ASN A 172 16.22 7.34 -26.86
CA ASN A 172 15.27 6.56 -27.64
C ASN A 172 13.89 6.44 -26.98
N PHE A 173 13.80 6.51 -25.66
CA PHE A 173 12.56 6.31 -24.88
C PHE A 173 12.47 7.27 -23.67
N PRO A 174 12.41 8.60 -23.90
CA PRO A 174 12.42 9.59 -22.82
C PRO A 174 11.25 9.42 -21.83
N LYS A 175 10.06 9.06 -22.32
CA LYS A 175 8.88 8.80 -21.48
C LYS A 175 9.06 7.57 -20.57
N ALA A 176 9.69 6.50 -21.08
CA ALA A 176 9.95 5.31 -20.29
C ALA A 176 10.98 5.60 -19.19
N MET A 177 11.99 6.43 -19.49
CA MET A 177 12.99 6.82 -18.49
C MET A 177 12.41 7.70 -17.38
N GLN A 178 11.50 8.63 -17.71
CA GLN A 178 10.77 9.40 -16.68
C GLN A 178 9.99 8.48 -15.73
N LEU A 179 9.29 7.49 -16.28
CA LEU A 179 8.54 6.51 -15.50
C LEU A 179 9.45 5.62 -14.65
N TYR A 180 10.57 5.16 -15.20
CA TYR A 180 11.61 4.42 -14.49
C TYR A 180 12.16 5.23 -13.31
N ARG A 181 12.56 6.49 -13.54
CA ARG A 181 13.08 7.37 -12.49
C ARG A 181 12.03 7.61 -11.40
N ALA A 182 10.79 7.95 -11.77
CA ALA A 182 9.69 8.15 -10.83
C ALA A 182 9.43 6.89 -9.99
N PHE A 183 9.49 5.70 -10.61
CA PHE A 183 9.34 4.43 -9.93
C PHE A 183 10.49 4.17 -8.93
N PHE A 184 11.75 4.33 -9.33
CA PHE A 184 12.90 4.09 -8.45
C PHE A 184 12.97 5.07 -7.28
N VAL A 185 12.61 6.34 -7.51
CA VAL A 185 12.42 7.32 -6.43
C VAL A 185 11.31 6.84 -5.50
N GLY A 186 10.17 6.41 -6.05
CA GLY A 186 9.05 5.87 -5.29
C GLY A 186 9.40 4.63 -4.44
N VAL A 187 10.24 3.72 -4.95
CA VAL A 187 10.76 2.57 -4.18
C VAL A 187 11.55 3.06 -2.97
N LYS A 188 12.49 3.99 -3.15
CA LYS A 188 13.31 4.54 -2.06
C LYS A 188 12.45 5.19 -0.99
N ASP A 189 11.50 6.04 -1.40
CA ASP A 189 10.58 6.74 -0.50
C ASP A 189 9.69 5.76 0.27
N PHE A 190 9.13 4.76 -0.43
CA PHE A 190 8.29 3.73 0.18
C PHE A 190 9.05 2.90 1.23
N PHE A 191 10.30 2.52 0.95
CA PHE A 191 11.13 1.81 1.92
C PHE A 191 11.52 2.68 3.13
N ALA A 192 11.77 3.97 2.92
CA ALA A 192 12.03 4.90 4.02
C ALA A 192 10.82 5.02 4.94
N ASP A 193 9.63 5.20 4.36
CA ASP A 193 8.36 5.28 5.09
C ASP A 193 8.01 3.97 5.79
N MET A 194 8.28 2.82 5.16
CA MET A 194 8.14 1.49 5.78
C MET A 194 9.01 1.37 7.04
N LYS A 195 10.29 1.74 6.95
CA LYS A 195 11.20 1.70 8.10
C LYS A 195 10.73 2.63 9.22
N ARG A 196 10.28 3.84 8.87
CA ARG A 196 9.73 4.80 9.84
C ARG A 196 8.45 4.26 10.48
N PHE A 197 7.56 3.64 9.71
CA PHE A 197 6.34 3.01 10.22
C PHE A 197 6.64 1.91 11.23
N LEU A 198 7.63 1.04 10.97
CA LEU A 198 8.01 -0.02 11.91
C LEU A 198 8.51 0.55 13.25
N LYS A 199 9.24 1.67 13.22
CA LYS A 199 9.67 2.38 14.43
C LYS A 199 8.46 2.97 15.18
N VAL A 200 7.59 3.67 14.46
CA VAL A 200 6.36 4.28 15.02
C VAL A 200 5.44 3.22 15.62
N ALA A 201 5.24 2.09 14.93
CA ALA A 201 4.41 0.99 15.41
C ALA A 201 4.97 0.35 16.68
N ARG A 202 6.31 0.26 16.81
CA ARG A 202 6.97 -0.19 18.04
C ARG A 202 6.70 0.79 19.19
N ILE A 203 6.93 2.09 18.98
CA ILE A 203 6.66 3.13 19.98
C ILE A 203 5.19 3.14 20.43
N ALA A 204 4.26 3.00 19.48
CA ALA A 204 2.84 2.95 19.76
C ALA A 204 2.41 1.69 20.53
N ASN A 205 3.18 0.62 20.47
CA ASN A 205 2.91 -0.62 21.20
C ASN A 205 3.58 -0.63 22.59
N ASP A 206 4.75 -0.01 22.71
CA ASP A 206 5.56 -0.04 23.92
C ASP A 206 5.24 1.11 24.89
N SER A 207 4.68 2.22 24.38
CA SER A 207 4.32 3.37 25.22
C SER A 207 3.02 3.13 26.02
N PRO A 208 2.93 3.61 27.28
CA PRO A 208 1.74 3.47 28.10
C PRO A 208 0.53 4.26 27.54
N GLN A 209 0.81 5.35 26.81
CA GLN A 209 -0.21 6.17 26.14
C GLN A 209 -0.56 5.64 24.72
N GLY A 210 0.17 4.62 24.25
CA GLY A 210 -0.03 3.97 22.97
C GLY A 210 -0.01 4.94 21.77
N ILE A 211 -1.05 4.85 20.93
CA ILE A 211 -1.18 5.68 19.72
C ILE A 211 -1.29 7.18 20.03
N ARG A 212 -1.75 7.56 21.24
CA ARG A 212 -1.90 8.97 21.63
C ARG A 212 -0.56 9.69 21.86
N ALA A 213 0.51 8.94 22.11
CA ALA A 213 1.84 9.51 22.30
C ALA A 213 2.44 10.07 21.00
N LEU A 214 1.99 9.54 19.86
CA LEU A 214 2.55 9.83 18.54
C LEU A 214 2.30 11.27 18.10
N ASN A 215 3.24 11.81 17.34
CA ASN A 215 3.09 13.10 16.68
C ASN A 215 2.13 13.00 15.48
N ARG A 216 1.63 14.13 14.95
CA ARG A 216 0.72 14.17 13.79
C ARG A 216 1.29 13.41 12.60
N GLN A 217 2.53 13.69 12.21
CA GLN A 217 3.16 13.02 11.06
C GLN A 217 3.30 11.51 11.27
N GLU A 218 3.54 11.07 12.51
CA GLU A 218 3.65 9.66 12.85
C GLU A 218 2.28 8.97 12.78
N LEU A 219 1.22 9.66 13.23
CA LEU A 219 -0.16 9.21 13.10
C LEU A 219 -0.59 9.09 11.63
N GLU A 220 -0.25 10.09 10.80
CA GLU A 220 -0.53 10.07 9.36
C GLU A 220 0.13 8.86 8.69
N LEU A 221 1.42 8.64 8.98
CA LEU A 221 2.17 7.49 8.50
C LEU A 221 1.56 6.17 9.01
N TYR A 222 1.20 6.10 10.30
CA TYR A 222 0.60 4.92 10.93
C TYR A 222 -0.73 4.55 10.27
N MET A 223 -1.54 5.54 9.87
CA MET A 223 -2.81 5.31 9.18
C MET A 223 -2.62 4.90 7.71
N GLN A 224 -1.63 5.47 7.02
CA GLN A 224 -1.42 5.30 5.59
C GLN A 224 -0.68 4.00 5.25
N MET A 225 0.45 3.72 5.92
CA MET A 225 1.38 2.66 5.52
C MET A 225 0.80 1.25 5.44
N PRO A 226 -0.04 0.78 6.39
CA PRO A 226 -0.65 -0.54 6.27
C PRO A 226 -1.52 -0.69 5.01
N ARG A 227 -2.16 0.38 4.55
CA ARG A 227 -2.99 0.37 3.33
C ARG A 227 -2.11 0.31 2.10
N ASP A 228 -1.04 1.11 2.09
CA ASP A 228 -0.10 1.19 0.98
C ASP A 228 0.65 -0.13 0.79
N MET A 229 1.12 -0.75 1.89
CA MET A 229 1.73 -2.09 1.86
C MET A 229 0.78 -3.14 1.29
N MET A 230 -0.46 -3.18 1.76
CA MET A 230 -1.46 -4.14 1.27
C MET A 230 -1.84 -3.92 -0.20
N LYS A 231 -1.71 -2.69 -0.70
CA LYS A 231 -1.97 -2.33 -2.09
C LYS A 231 -0.83 -2.76 -3.02
N VAL A 232 0.43 -2.59 -2.58
CA VAL A 232 1.62 -2.93 -3.37
C VAL A 232 1.97 -4.42 -3.29
N ALA A 233 1.62 -5.11 -2.21
CA ALA A 233 1.99 -6.52 -2.00
C ALA A 233 1.57 -7.46 -3.15
N PRO A 234 0.35 -7.39 -3.72
CA PRO A 234 -0.02 -8.21 -4.88
C PRO A 234 0.87 -7.95 -6.10
N ALA A 235 1.28 -6.69 -6.31
CA ALA A 235 2.16 -6.34 -7.41
C ALA A 235 3.56 -6.90 -7.24
N LEU A 236 4.11 -6.81 -6.02
CA LEU A 236 5.41 -7.39 -5.71
C LEU A 236 5.41 -8.92 -5.87
N ILE A 237 4.37 -9.59 -5.38
CA ILE A 237 4.22 -11.05 -5.52
C ILE A 237 4.10 -11.42 -7.00
N GLY A 238 3.24 -10.74 -7.76
CA GLY A 238 3.05 -11.01 -9.18
C GLY A 238 4.32 -10.82 -10.01
N CYS A 239 5.06 -9.72 -9.78
CA CYS A 239 6.30 -9.42 -10.47
C CYS A 239 7.46 -10.37 -10.11
N SER A 240 7.46 -10.96 -8.90
CA SER A 240 8.55 -11.85 -8.45
C SER A 240 8.56 -13.24 -9.11
N LEU A 241 7.50 -13.61 -9.81
CA LEU A 241 7.34 -14.94 -10.39
C LEU A 241 7.94 -14.99 -11.81
N PRO A 242 8.80 -15.96 -12.14
CA PRO A 242 9.56 -16.00 -13.41
C PRO A 242 8.72 -16.23 -14.68
N MET A 243 7.44 -16.57 -14.59
CA MET A 243 6.53 -16.65 -15.76
C MET A 243 5.42 -15.60 -15.71
N VAL A 244 4.82 -15.40 -14.53
CA VAL A 244 3.74 -14.44 -14.32
C VAL A 244 4.27 -13.01 -14.35
N GLY A 245 5.49 -12.77 -13.87
CA GLY A 245 6.08 -11.44 -13.74
C GLY A 245 6.23 -10.69 -15.06
N TYR A 246 6.52 -11.39 -16.16
CA TYR A 246 6.61 -10.77 -17.49
C TYR A 246 5.28 -10.21 -17.99
N ALA A 247 4.16 -10.85 -17.66
CA ALA A 247 2.82 -10.33 -17.98
C ALA A 247 2.32 -9.34 -16.92
N PHE A 248 2.70 -9.53 -15.66
CA PHE A 248 2.25 -8.71 -14.55
C PHE A 248 2.89 -7.32 -14.53
N PHE A 249 4.17 -7.21 -14.95
CA PHE A 249 4.88 -5.93 -14.95
C PHE A 249 4.23 -4.89 -15.88
N PRO A 250 3.89 -5.18 -17.17
CA PRO A 250 3.11 -4.27 -17.99
C PRO A 250 1.75 -3.87 -17.38
N LEU A 251 1.08 -4.82 -16.72
CA LEU A 251 -0.24 -4.59 -16.10
C LEU A 251 -0.16 -3.55 -14.97
N VAL A 252 0.91 -3.56 -14.17
CA VAL A 252 1.12 -2.61 -13.08
C VAL A 252 1.22 -1.17 -13.61
N PHE A 253 1.93 -0.97 -14.72
CA PHE A 253 2.05 0.34 -15.36
C PHE A 253 0.78 0.77 -16.11
N TRP A 254 0.00 -0.19 -16.62
CA TRP A 254 -1.28 0.10 -17.26
C TRP A 254 -2.35 0.53 -16.25
N TYR A 255 -2.33 -0.02 -15.03
CA TYR A 255 -3.29 0.27 -13.97
C TYR A 255 -2.64 0.82 -12.70
N PRO A 256 -1.98 1.99 -12.76
CA PRO A 256 -1.22 2.56 -11.64
C PRO A 256 -2.12 2.88 -10.44
N ARG A 257 -3.40 3.25 -10.66
CA ARG A 257 -4.34 3.51 -9.54
C ARG A 257 -4.67 2.27 -8.71
N ILE A 258 -4.59 1.08 -9.29
CA ILE A 258 -4.97 -0.17 -8.62
C ILE A 258 -3.78 -0.75 -7.87
N PHE A 259 -2.63 -0.85 -8.54
CA PHE A 259 -1.45 -1.55 -8.03
C PHE A 259 -0.42 -0.65 -7.34
N LEU A 260 -0.37 0.63 -7.71
CA LEU A 260 0.63 1.56 -7.18
C LEU A 260 0.04 2.50 -6.12
N THR A 261 0.90 2.91 -5.19
CA THR A 261 0.63 3.93 -4.17
C THR A 261 1.14 5.29 -4.64
N PRO A 262 0.77 6.39 -3.95
CA PRO A 262 1.24 7.73 -4.30
C PRO A 262 2.75 7.85 -4.48
N HIS A 263 3.54 7.05 -3.75
CA HIS A 263 5.01 6.97 -3.87
C HIS A 263 5.48 6.75 -5.31
N PHE A 264 4.80 5.89 -6.08
CA PHE A 264 5.23 5.48 -7.41
C PHE A 264 4.57 6.26 -8.55
N TRP A 265 3.66 7.18 -8.25
CA TRP A 265 2.96 7.97 -9.26
C TRP A 265 3.80 9.16 -9.69
N THR A 266 3.75 9.48 -10.99
CA THR A 266 4.32 10.72 -11.52
C THR A 266 3.60 11.95 -10.93
N PRO A 267 4.23 13.14 -10.91
CA PRO A 267 3.59 14.35 -10.39
C PRO A 267 2.20 14.62 -11.00
N ASP A 268 2.08 14.47 -12.32
CA ASP A 268 0.81 14.66 -13.04
C ASP A 268 -0.24 13.63 -12.59
N GLN A 269 0.14 12.35 -12.54
CA GLN A 269 -0.73 11.28 -12.06
C GLN A 269 -1.19 11.52 -10.61
N ARG A 270 -0.33 12.08 -9.76
CA ARG A 270 -0.70 12.40 -8.37
C ARG A 270 -1.81 13.45 -8.35
N ILE A 271 -1.70 14.51 -9.15
CA ILE A 271 -2.72 15.57 -9.21
C ILE A 271 -4.05 14.96 -9.70
N ASP A 272 -4.03 14.30 -10.86
CA ASP A 272 -5.22 13.71 -11.47
C ASP A 272 -5.92 12.71 -10.54
N PHE A 273 -5.16 11.83 -9.91
CA PHE A 273 -5.72 10.79 -9.06
C PHE A 273 -6.25 11.38 -7.76
N GLN A 274 -5.59 12.37 -7.16
CA GLN A 274 -6.09 13.07 -5.97
C GLN A 274 -7.44 13.75 -6.28
N SER A 275 -7.53 14.49 -7.39
CA SER A 275 -8.78 15.11 -7.85
C SER A 275 -9.88 14.07 -8.07
N TYR A 276 -9.55 12.94 -8.71
CA TYR A 276 -10.47 11.83 -8.91
C TYR A 276 -11.01 11.25 -7.59
N TYR A 277 -10.13 10.96 -6.62
CA TYR A 277 -10.54 10.41 -5.32
C TYR A 277 -11.33 11.43 -4.50
N MET A 278 -10.94 12.70 -4.53
CA MET A 278 -11.65 13.78 -3.86
C MET A 278 -13.07 13.91 -4.40
N LYS A 279 -13.24 14.02 -5.72
CA LYS A 279 -14.55 14.11 -6.37
C LYS A 279 -15.45 12.93 -6.00
N ARG A 280 -14.93 11.70 -6.04
CA ARG A 280 -15.68 10.48 -5.68
C ARG A 280 -16.15 10.48 -4.21
N ARG A 281 -15.32 10.98 -3.29
CA ARG A 281 -15.69 11.12 -1.87
C ARG A 281 -16.79 12.16 -1.69
N LEU A 282 -16.63 13.33 -2.30
CA LEU A 282 -17.57 14.45 -2.21
C LEU A 282 -18.96 14.12 -2.78
N GLN A 283 -19.04 13.31 -3.85
CA GLN A 283 -20.31 12.80 -4.40
C GLN A 283 -21.15 12.03 -3.37
N CYS A 284 -20.52 11.45 -2.35
CA CYS A 284 -21.23 10.71 -1.30
C CYS A 284 -21.94 11.64 -0.30
N ASN A 285 -21.55 12.91 -0.20
CA ASN A 285 -22.05 13.86 0.80
C ASN A 285 -23.58 14.02 0.75
N LYS A 286 -24.15 14.16 -0.46
CA LYS A 286 -25.61 14.25 -0.65
C LYS A 286 -26.34 13.03 -0.08
N SER A 287 -25.77 11.84 -0.23
CA SER A 287 -26.38 10.61 0.29
C SER A 287 -26.32 10.53 1.82
N VAL A 288 -25.23 11.01 2.43
CA VAL A 288 -25.09 11.09 3.90
C VAL A 288 -26.09 12.11 4.46
N LEU A 289 -26.18 13.30 3.87
CA LEU A 289 -27.15 14.33 4.28
C LEU A 289 -28.60 13.81 4.25
N ARG A 290 -28.97 13.08 3.18
CA ARG A 290 -30.30 12.45 3.09
C ARG A 290 -30.52 11.39 4.16
N CYS A 291 -29.48 10.64 4.56
CA CYS A 291 -29.59 9.69 5.67
C CYS A 291 -29.78 10.39 7.02
N LEU A 292 -29.13 11.54 7.25
CA LEU A 292 -29.34 12.35 8.44
C LEU A 292 -30.79 12.87 8.51
N GLN A 293 -31.26 13.50 7.44
CA GLN A 293 -32.62 14.05 7.34
C GLN A 293 -33.70 12.97 7.53
N ALA A 294 -33.51 11.79 6.95
CA ALA A 294 -34.47 10.69 7.06
C ALA A 294 -34.67 10.17 8.49
N LYS A 295 -33.68 10.34 9.37
CA LYS A 295 -33.74 9.91 10.78
C LYS A 295 -34.04 11.04 11.75
N LEU A 296 -34.17 12.28 11.27
CA LEU A 296 -34.41 13.44 12.13
C LEU A 296 -35.69 13.29 12.97
N LYS A 297 -36.79 12.83 12.36
CA LYS A 297 -38.07 12.62 13.07
C LYS A 297 -37.96 11.65 14.26
N SER A 298 -37.04 10.68 14.20
CA SER A 298 -36.80 9.74 15.30
C SER A 298 -36.09 10.38 16.50
N THR A 299 -35.63 11.62 16.39
CA THR A 299 -34.98 12.38 17.47
C THR A 299 -35.88 13.46 18.08
N ALA A 300 -37.18 13.48 17.75
CA ALA A 300 -38.10 14.52 18.20
C ALA A 300 -38.19 14.67 19.73
N GLY A 301 -37.90 13.62 20.49
CA GLY A 301 -37.88 13.66 21.97
C GLY A 301 -36.57 14.18 22.58
N HIS A 302 -35.54 14.46 21.79
CA HIS A 302 -34.26 14.95 22.30
C HIS A 302 -34.29 16.48 22.49
N GLN A 303 -33.68 17.00 23.55
CA GLN A 303 -33.68 18.43 23.88
C GLN A 303 -33.16 19.28 22.71
N ASN A 304 -32.06 18.85 22.09
CA ASN A 304 -31.40 19.60 21.01
C ASN A 304 -32.00 19.34 19.60
N HIS A 305 -33.20 18.73 19.52
CA HIS A 305 -33.83 18.34 18.25
C HIS A 305 -34.05 19.54 17.32
N ALA A 306 -34.61 20.63 17.85
CA ALA A 306 -34.90 21.84 17.09
C ALA A 306 -33.62 22.48 16.52
N ASP A 307 -32.56 22.54 17.32
CA ASP A 307 -31.27 23.07 16.89
C ASP A 307 -30.66 22.22 15.78
N PHE A 308 -30.71 20.89 15.92
CA PHE A 308 -30.20 20.00 14.88
C PHE A 308 -31.04 20.04 13.60
N GLN A 309 -32.36 20.20 13.71
CA GLN A 309 -33.22 20.47 12.56
C GLN A 309 -32.82 21.77 11.85
N CYS A 310 -32.54 22.84 12.59
CA CYS A 310 -32.04 24.10 12.05
C CYS A 310 -30.72 23.90 11.30
N ILE A 311 -29.77 23.16 11.89
CA ILE A 311 -28.48 22.82 11.25
C ILE A 311 -28.70 22.08 9.92
N LEU A 312 -29.56 21.05 9.90
CA LEU A 312 -29.87 20.35 8.65
C LEU A 312 -30.60 21.24 7.63
N GLY A 313 -31.37 22.23 8.10
CA GLY A 313 -31.98 23.26 7.28
C GLY A 313 -30.95 24.19 6.63
N GLN A 314 -29.96 24.65 7.40
CA GLN A 314 -28.82 25.45 6.90
C GLN A 314 -28.05 24.72 5.81
N LEU A 315 -27.75 23.43 6.01
CA LEU A 315 -27.10 22.62 4.98
C LEU A 315 -27.97 22.52 3.71
N GLY A 316 -29.30 22.46 3.86
CA GLY A 316 -30.25 22.42 2.75
C GLY A 316 -30.39 23.76 2.00
N SER A 317 -30.21 24.89 2.67
CA SER A 317 -30.28 26.24 2.08
C SER A 317 -28.98 26.71 1.43
N GLY A 318 -27.89 25.94 1.57
CA GLY A 318 -26.57 26.28 1.01
C GLY A 318 -25.63 26.99 2.00
N THR A 319 -25.99 27.03 3.28
CA THR A 319 -25.15 27.63 4.34
C THR A 319 -24.49 26.56 5.21
N HIS A 320 -23.60 26.97 6.14
CA HIS A 320 -22.98 26.06 7.10
C HIS A 320 -23.31 26.48 8.54
N PRO A 321 -23.48 25.51 9.45
CA PRO A 321 -23.58 25.78 10.88
C PRO A 321 -22.28 26.32 11.44
N THR A 322 -22.38 27.11 12.50
CA THR A 322 -21.20 27.55 13.25
C THR A 322 -20.60 26.38 14.05
N PRO A 323 -19.30 26.40 14.35
CA PRO A 323 -18.67 25.40 15.21
C PRO A 323 -19.39 25.23 16.55
N GLU A 324 -19.84 26.33 17.16
CA GLU A 324 -20.51 26.34 18.46
C GLU A 324 -21.86 25.62 18.40
N ALA A 325 -22.63 25.84 17.33
CA ALA A 325 -23.90 25.14 17.12
C ALA A 325 -23.70 23.63 16.99
N LEU A 326 -22.62 23.19 16.32
CA LEU A 326 -22.28 21.76 16.22
C LEU A 326 -21.89 21.15 17.57
N ILE A 327 -21.17 21.89 18.41
CA ILE A 327 -20.78 21.45 19.75
C ILE A 327 -22.02 21.29 20.64
N ALA A 328 -22.99 22.21 20.54
CA ALA A 328 -24.22 22.17 21.31
C ALA A 328 -25.08 20.93 21.00
N VAL A 329 -25.11 20.47 19.74
CA VAL A 329 -25.94 19.33 19.33
C VAL A 329 -25.25 17.96 19.46
N LYS A 330 -24.03 17.89 19.99
CA LYS A 330 -23.23 16.64 19.98
C LYS A 330 -23.93 15.45 20.64
N ASP A 331 -24.74 15.68 21.67
CA ASP A 331 -25.38 14.61 22.44
C ASP A 331 -26.41 13.81 21.62
N ILE A 332 -26.98 14.40 20.56
CA ILE A 332 -27.85 13.68 19.60
C ILE A 332 -27.13 12.49 18.95
N PHE A 333 -25.81 12.56 18.86
CA PHE A 333 -24.98 11.53 18.22
C PHE A 333 -24.54 10.42 19.19
N ALA A 334 -24.71 10.62 20.50
CA ALA A 334 -24.33 9.63 21.51
C ALA A 334 -25.21 8.37 21.44
N GLU A 335 -26.50 8.56 21.18
CA GLU A 335 -27.51 7.49 21.21
C GLU A 335 -28.12 7.20 19.83
N GLY A 336 -28.99 6.20 19.76
CA GLY A 336 -29.76 5.93 18.54
C GLY A 336 -30.64 7.15 18.19
N PRO A 337 -30.85 7.47 16.91
CA PRO A 337 -30.57 6.69 15.70
C PRO A 337 -29.19 6.95 15.06
N TYR A 338 -28.40 7.87 15.59
CA TYR A 338 -27.14 8.32 14.98
C TYR A 338 -25.88 7.68 15.58
N SER A 339 -26.02 6.91 16.66
CA SER A 339 -24.96 6.05 17.16
C SER A 339 -24.49 5.04 16.11
N LEU A 340 -23.23 4.59 16.22
CA LEU A 340 -22.60 3.74 15.21
C LEU A 340 -23.34 2.39 15.03
N LEU A 341 -23.96 1.91 16.11
CA LEU A 341 -24.79 0.71 16.13
C LEU A 341 -26.23 0.99 15.63
N GLY A 342 -26.80 2.15 15.98
CA GLY A 342 -28.16 2.54 15.57
C GLY A 342 -28.30 2.91 14.09
N MET A 343 -27.21 3.32 13.44
CA MET A 343 -27.23 3.70 12.02
C MET A 343 -27.51 2.52 11.08
N SER A 344 -28.33 2.78 10.05
CA SER A 344 -28.66 1.82 9.00
C SER A 344 -27.44 1.41 8.16
N ARG A 345 -27.50 0.23 7.53
CA ARG A 345 -26.40 -0.25 6.65
C ARG A 345 -26.12 0.70 5.49
N LYS A 346 -27.17 1.35 4.95
CA LYS A 346 -27.05 2.36 3.89
C LYS A 346 -26.24 3.57 4.38
N HIS A 347 -26.57 4.08 5.56
CA HIS A 347 -25.88 5.23 6.15
C HIS A 347 -24.39 4.92 6.38
N ILE A 348 -24.09 3.76 6.99
CA ILE A 348 -22.72 3.28 7.21
C ILE A 348 -21.94 3.15 5.89
N LYS A 349 -22.57 2.60 4.83
CA LYS A 349 -21.93 2.49 3.51
C LYS A 349 -21.60 3.86 2.93
N CYS A 350 -22.51 4.83 3.04
CA CYS A 350 -22.28 6.20 2.58
C CYS A 350 -21.12 6.87 3.34
N LEU A 351 -21.06 6.72 4.67
CA LEU A 351 -19.95 7.23 5.48
C LEU A 351 -18.61 6.60 5.11
N VAL A 352 -18.56 5.27 4.93
CA VAL A 352 -17.34 4.57 4.47
C VAL A 352 -16.82 5.16 3.17
N ASN A 353 -17.71 5.38 2.20
CA ASN A 353 -17.35 5.91 0.90
C ASN A 353 -16.91 7.39 0.97
N MET A 354 -17.60 8.22 1.76
CA MET A 354 -17.25 9.62 1.98
C MET A 354 -15.85 9.79 2.58
N HIS A 355 -15.48 8.90 3.51
CA HIS A 355 -14.14 8.86 4.10
C HIS A 355 -13.10 8.14 3.22
N GLY A 356 -13.47 7.70 2.01
CA GLY A 356 -12.57 7.02 1.08
C GLY A 356 -12.06 5.66 1.61
N LEU A 357 -12.80 5.03 2.53
CA LEU A 357 -12.39 3.79 3.15
C LEU A 357 -12.74 2.59 2.25
N PRO A 358 -11.90 1.55 2.19
CA PRO A 358 -12.20 0.37 1.38
C PRO A 358 -13.42 -0.38 1.92
N SER A 359 -14.28 -0.80 0.99
CA SER A 359 -15.47 -1.61 1.30
C SER A 359 -15.03 -2.96 1.88
N SER A 360 -15.32 -3.17 3.17
CA SER A 360 -15.03 -4.40 3.90
C SER A 360 -16.30 -4.95 4.54
N LEU A 361 -16.23 -6.17 5.07
CA LEU A 361 -17.27 -6.75 5.92
C LEU A 361 -17.39 -5.98 7.25
N PHE A 362 -16.28 -5.48 7.80
CA PHE A 362 -16.23 -4.78 9.10
C PHE A 362 -16.36 -3.25 8.99
N LYS A 363 -17.33 -2.75 8.22
CA LYS A 363 -17.48 -1.31 7.91
C LYS A 363 -17.51 -0.40 9.15
N ARG A 364 -18.28 -0.78 10.18
CA ARG A 364 -18.41 -0.01 11.42
C ARG A 364 -17.09 0.10 12.17
N HIS A 365 -16.39 -1.02 12.33
CA HIS A 365 -15.06 -1.04 12.96
C HIS A 365 -14.08 -0.14 12.20
N ARG A 366 -14.05 -0.19 10.87
CA ARG A 366 -13.17 0.67 10.07
C ARG A 366 -13.49 2.16 10.19
N LEU A 367 -14.78 2.51 10.23
CA LEU A 367 -15.19 3.89 10.48
C LEU A 367 -14.74 4.36 11.86
N HIS A 368 -14.93 3.51 12.88
CA HIS A 368 -14.48 3.80 14.24
C HIS A 368 -12.97 4.00 14.29
N GLU A 369 -12.17 3.04 13.80
CA GLU A 369 -10.71 3.19 13.75
C GLU A 369 -10.27 4.45 12.99
N HIS A 370 -10.92 4.75 11.86
CA HIS A 370 -10.61 5.96 11.10
C HIS A 370 -10.91 7.23 11.90
N ALA A 371 -12.10 7.33 12.50
CA ALA A 371 -12.48 8.48 13.31
C ALA A 371 -11.53 8.70 14.48
N PHE A 372 -11.17 7.63 15.20
CA PHE A 372 -10.23 7.70 16.32
C PHE A 372 -8.83 8.17 15.87
N LEU A 373 -8.31 7.64 14.76
CA LEU A 373 -7.00 8.04 14.25
C LEU A 373 -6.99 9.50 13.83
N VAL A 374 -7.99 9.97 13.09
CA VAL A 374 -8.04 11.37 12.64
C VAL A 374 -8.31 12.32 13.81
N HIS A 375 -9.12 11.91 14.79
CA HIS A 375 -9.32 12.68 16.02
C HIS A 375 -8.01 12.82 16.82
N TYR A 376 -7.20 11.77 16.94
CA TYR A 376 -5.87 11.89 17.55
C TYR A 376 -4.91 12.77 16.72
N MET A 377 -5.03 12.79 15.38
CA MET A 377 -4.29 13.75 14.57
C MET A 377 -4.70 15.19 14.89
N ASP A 378 -6.00 15.45 15.11
CA ASP A 378 -6.48 16.78 15.53
C ASP A 378 -5.92 17.18 16.91
N MET A 379 -5.93 16.26 17.88
CA MET A 379 -5.31 16.49 19.19
C MET A 379 -3.80 16.75 19.08
N ALA A 380 -3.10 16.02 18.20
CA ALA A 380 -1.68 16.22 17.93
C ALA A 380 -1.41 17.60 17.30
N ILE A 381 -2.26 18.07 16.37
CA ILE A 381 -2.19 19.43 15.82
C ILE A 381 -2.26 20.46 16.95
N THR A 382 -3.18 20.31 17.90
CA THR A 382 -3.28 21.22 19.06
C THR A 382 -2.03 21.16 19.94
N ARG A 383 -1.47 19.97 20.18
CA ARG A 383 -0.23 19.79 20.96
C ARG A 383 1.01 20.39 20.28
N GLU A 384 1.06 20.38 18.96
CA GLU A 384 2.15 20.93 18.14
C GLU A 384 2.08 22.46 17.97
N GLY A 385 1.24 23.15 18.76
CA GLY A 385 1.06 24.61 18.72
C GLY A 385 -0.05 25.08 17.79
N GLY A 386 -0.87 24.18 17.25
CA GLY A 386 -2.08 24.51 16.51
C GLY A 386 -1.89 24.63 14.99
N VAL A 387 -3.00 24.95 14.32
CA VAL A 387 -3.13 24.87 12.85
C VAL A 387 -2.17 25.80 12.09
N HIS A 388 -1.82 26.95 12.66
CA HIS A 388 -0.98 27.96 12.01
C HIS A 388 0.49 27.53 11.87
N ASN A 389 0.93 26.54 12.65
CA ASN A 389 2.29 25.99 12.58
C ASN A 389 2.45 24.94 11.47
N LEU A 390 1.36 24.55 10.80
CA LEU A 390 1.40 23.58 9.72
C LEU A 390 1.94 24.22 8.44
N ASN A 391 2.91 23.55 7.80
CA ASN A 391 3.36 23.93 6.48
C ASN A 391 2.27 23.72 5.42
N THR A 392 2.41 24.35 4.24
CA THR A 392 1.40 24.30 3.17
C THR A 392 1.04 22.88 2.73
N SER A 393 2.00 21.95 2.67
CA SER A 393 1.71 20.56 2.30
C SER A 393 0.90 19.82 3.37
N ALA A 394 1.20 20.03 4.65
CA ALA A 394 0.44 19.48 5.77
C ALA A 394 -0.97 20.09 5.87
N LEU A 395 -1.12 21.39 5.59
CA LEU A 395 -2.43 22.04 5.51
C LEU A 395 -3.29 21.40 4.42
N ARG A 396 -2.78 21.30 3.19
CA ARG A 396 -3.49 20.67 2.06
C ARG A 396 -3.87 19.24 2.38
N TYR A 397 -2.94 18.43 2.88
CA TYR A 397 -3.22 17.05 3.30
C TYR A 397 -4.32 17.00 4.36
N SER A 398 -4.23 17.86 5.38
CA SER A 398 -5.18 17.89 6.49
C SER A 398 -6.59 18.27 6.05
N CYS A 399 -6.72 19.27 5.19
CA CYS A 399 -8.00 19.65 4.58
C CYS A 399 -8.57 18.52 3.72
N ASN A 400 -7.76 17.94 2.84
CA ASN A 400 -8.19 16.86 1.95
C ASN A 400 -8.61 15.60 2.72
N LEU A 401 -7.89 15.24 3.78
CA LEU A 401 -8.26 14.11 4.66
C LEU A 401 -9.66 14.31 5.25
N ARG A 402 -9.97 15.54 5.66
CA ARG A 402 -11.23 15.93 6.33
C ARG A 402 -12.36 16.27 5.35
N GLY A 403 -12.11 16.17 4.03
CA GLY A 403 -13.13 16.30 2.98
C GLY A 403 -13.33 17.72 2.45
N LEU A 404 -12.36 18.61 2.66
CA LEU A 404 -12.28 19.89 1.96
C LEU A 404 -11.33 19.76 0.78
N ASN A 405 -11.77 20.14 -0.42
CA ASN A 405 -10.87 20.32 -1.55
C ASN A 405 -10.02 21.60 -1.35
N SER A 406 -8.72 21.40 -1.14
CA SER A 406 -7.74 22.48 -0.99
C SER A 406 -7.28 23.11 -2.31
N ASP A 407 -7.69 22.58 -3.46
CA ASP A 407 -7.26 23.07 -4.77
C ASP A 407 -7.67 24.54 -4.94
N ASN A 408 -6.68 25.42 -5.13
CA ASN A 408 -6.81 26.88 -5.25
C ASN A 408 -7.13 27.65 -3.95
N LEU A 409 -7.03 27.03 -2.77
CA LEU A 409 -7.09 27.78 -1.50
C LEU A 409 -5.72 28.36 -1.14
N ASN A 410 -5.72 29.58 -0.60
CA ASN A 410 -4.55 30.14 0.06
C ASN A 410 -4.36 29.50 1.46
N ASN A 411 -3.22 29.77 2.09
CA ASN A 411 -2.91 29.17 3.40
C ASN A 411 -3.87 29.67 4.48
N GLU A 412 -4.27 30.93 4.44
CA GLU A 412 -5.14 31.59 5.42
C GLU A 412 -6.53 30.94 5.44
N GLN A 413 -7.13 30.71 4.27
CA GLN A 413 -8.41 30.01 4.11
C GLN A 413 -8.33 28.57 4.63
N MET A 414 -7.25 27.85 4.30
CA MET A 414 -7.04 26.50 4.82
C MET A 414 -6.90 26.49 6.35
N ILE A 415 -6.15 27.45 6.91
CA ILE A 415 -5.97 27.59 8.35
C ILE A 415 -7.30 27.90 9.04
N GLU A 416 -8.09 28.82 8.50
CA GLU A 416 -9.40 29.19 9.06
C GLU A 416 -10.36 27.99 9.07
N TRP A 417 -10.50 27.31 7.95
CA TRP A 417 -11.37 26.14 7.85
C TRP A 417 -10.93 25.01 8.80
N LEU A 418 -9.63 24.71 8.81
CA LEU A 418 -9.09 23.65 9.66
C LEU A 418 -9.14 24.02 11.15
N ARG A 419 -9.04 25.31 11.51
CA ARG A 419 -9.26 25.79 12.87
C ARG A 419 -10.69 25.53 13.33
N ASN A 420 -11.69 25.83 12.48
CA ASN A 420 -13.09 25.55 12.76
C ASN A 420 -13.33 24.03 12.93
N TRP A 421 -12.73 23.21 12.07
CA TRP A 421 -12.75 21.75 12.22
C TRP A 421 -12.18 21.30 13.57
N VAL A 422 -10.95 21.72 13.89
CA VAL A 422 -10.23 21.28 15.11
C VAL A 422 -10.96 21.76 16.37
N LYS A 423 -11.57 22.95 16.33
CA LYS A 423 -12.40 23.47 17.42
C LYS A 423 -13.55 22.51 17.76
N VAL A 424 -14.28 22.04 16.76
CA VAL A 424 -15.36 21.07 16.99
C VAL A 424 -14.77 19.71 17.37
N SER A 425 -13.77 19.23 16.64
CA SER A 425 -13.28 17.86 16.80
C SER A 425 -12.64 17.59 18.15
N THR A 426 -11.94 18.56 18.74
CA THR A 426 -11.33 18.43 20.07
C THR A 426 -12.34 18.47 21.22
N SER A 427 -13.57 18.97 20.97
CA SER A 427 -14.67 18.96 21.95
C SER A 427 -15.47 17.65 21.99
N ILE A 428 -15.24 16.78 21.00
CA ILE A 428 -15.93 15.50 20.83
C ILE A 428 -15.32 14.44 21.74
N GLN A 429 -16.18 13.72 22.47
CA GLN A 429 -15.78 12.57 23.29
C GLN A 429 -16.05 11.25 22.55
N ALA A 430 -15.61 10.13 23.13
CA ALA A 430 -15.75 8.82 22.54
C ALA A 430 -17.22 8.45 22.21
N GLN A 431 -18.18 8.82 23.05
CA GLN A 431 -19.59 8.54 22.75
C GLN A 431 -20.13 9.35 21.56
N HIS A 432 -19.55 10.52 21.28
CA HIS A 432 -19.97 11.41 20.20
C HIS A 432 -19.19 11.20 18.89
N ILE A 433 -18.40 10.12 18.78
CA ILE A 433 -17.50 9.87 17.63
C ILE A 433 -18.23 9.79 16.28
N THR A 434 -19.54 9.51 16.29
CA THR A 434 -20.35 9.56 15.08
C THR A 434 -20.53 10.99 14.59
N LEU A 435 -20.65 12.01 15.45
CA LEU A 435 -20.63 13.41 15.01
C LEU A 435 -19.34 13.70 14.22
N PHE A 436 -18.19 13.24 14.72
CA PHE A 436 -16.90 13.39 14.05
C PHE A 436 -16.93 12.84 12.62
N LEU A 437 -17.54 11.66 12.43
CA LEU A 437 -17.71 11.04 11.12
C LEU A 437 -18.59 11.85 10.17
N HIS A 438 -19.46 12.74 10.67
CA HIS A 438 -20.31 13.61 9.87
C HIS A 438 -19.74 15.02 9.67
N LEU A 439 -18.66 15.40 10.36
CA LEU A 439 -18.04 16.72 10.19
C LEU A 439 -17.70 17.08 8.73
N PRO A 440 -17.27 16.16 7.83
CA PRO A 440 -17.01 16.54 6.43
C PRO A 440 -18.22 17.13 5.72
N ILE A 441 -19.43 16.68 6.05
CA ILE A 441 -20.66 17.26 5.49
C ILE A 441 -21.10 18.50 6.26
N LEU A 442 -20.99 18.48 7.59
CA LEU A 442 -21.47 19.58 8.43
C LEU A 442 -20.65 20.87 8.22
N LEU A 443 -19.35 20.75 7.96
CA LEU A 443 -18.45 21.90 7.77
C LEU A 443 -17.99 22.11 6.31
N GLY A 444 -18.16 21.11 5.44
CA GLY A 444 -17.60 21.13 4.09
C GLY A 444 -18.61 20.98 2.95
N TYR A 445 -19.88 20.65 3.21
CA TYR A 445 -20.80 20.28 2.13
C TYR A 445 -21.06 21.41 1.13
N ASN A 446 -21.31 22.62 1.62
CA ASN A 446 -21.64 23.79 0.82
C ASN A 446 -20.40 24.65 0.51
N HIS A 447 -19.19 24.17 0.79
CA HIS A 447 -17.97 24.94 0.54
C HIS A 447 -17.79 25.16 -0.97
N PRO A 448 -17.52 26.39 -1.46
CA PRO A 448 -17.47 26.69 -2.90
C PRO A 448 -16.55 25.75 -3.70
N ASN A 449 -15.36 25.44 -3.18
CA ASN A 449 -14.45 24.50 -3.84
C ASN A 449 -14.99 23.07 -3.93
N ASN A 450 -15.70 22.60 -2.91
CA ASN A 450 -16.32 21.29 -2.94
C ASN A 450 -17.46 21.26 -3.97
N TRP A 451 -18.25 22.32 -4.04
CA TRP A 451 -19.29 22.48 -5.07
C TRP A 451 -18.69 22.47 -6.48
N LYS A 452 -17.65 23.28 -6.71
CA LYS A 452 -16.92 23.33 -7.99
C LYS A 452 -16.42 21.95 -8.38
N THR A 453 -15.83 21.20 -7.45
CA THR A 453 -15.33 19.83 -7.70
C THR A 453 -16.42 18.84 -8.11
N ILE A 454 -17.63 18.96 -7.53
CA ILE A 454 -18.74 18.05 -7.82
C ILE A 454 -19.42 18.41 -9.15
N TYR A 455 -19.68 19.69 -9.39
CA TYR A 455 -20.63 20.15 -10.41
C TYR A 455 -20.01 20.84 -11.61
N CYS A 456 -18.86 21.50 -11.46
CA CYS A 456 -18.18 22.05 -12.62
C CYS A 456 -17.53 20.89 -13.38
N LYS A 457 -17.86 20.77 -14.67
CA LYS A 457 -17.04 20.01 -15.61
C LYS A 457 -15.80 20.86 -15.86
N GLU A 458 -14.63 20.22 -15.84
CA GLU A 458 -13.46 20.82 -16.48
C GLU A 458 -13.78 20.78 -17.98
N ASP A 459 -14.08 21.93 -18.56
CA ASP A 459 -14.16 22.08 -20.01
C ASP A 459 -12.75 21.75 -20.54
N SER A 460 -12.59 20.52 -21.02
CA SER A 460 -11.36 19.99 -21.59
C SER A 460 -11.46 19.97 -23.10
#